data_AF-A0A2D9CA02-F1
#
_entry.id   AF-A0A2D9CA02-F1
#
_cell.length_a   1.000
_cell.length_b   1.000
_cell.length_c   1.000
_cell.angle_alpha   90.00
_cell.angle_beta   90.00
_cell.angle_gamma   90.00
#
_symmetry.space_group_name_H-M   'P 1'
#
loop_
_entity.id
_entity.type
_entity.pdbx_description
1 polymer ?
#
loop_
_entity_poly.entity_id
_entity_poly.type
_entity_poly.pdbx_seq_one_letter_code
_entity_poly.pdbx_strand_id
1 'polypeptide(L)'
;MTDLNVQLLPWQQEVYSDPTRFKVVAAGRRTGKSRLAAWMLIINALQTDRGQVFYVAPTQGQARDIMWQTLLELGHPVISGSHINNLQIKLVNGAMISLKGADRPETMRGVSLKFLVMDEYADMKPDVWEQILRPALADQKGSAMFIGTPMGRNHFYELYKYAELGDDETYRGWHFTSYDNPLLDPSEIDMAKKSMSSYAFRQEFMASFEARGSEMFREDWVQFGEEPEVGDYYIAVDLAGFEEVNKKRTKNAKLDETAIAVVKVSPDGWYVDNIIYGRWSLDETATKIFQAVRDYRPISVGIERGIAKQAVMSPLMDLQKRYGTFFRVEELTHGNKKKTDRVMWALQGRFENGYVTLSKGEWNSRFLDQLFQFPDPLTHDDLIDALAYVDQLAQVAYHYDFEIDDHELLDVVAGY
;
A
#
# COMPACT_ATOMS: atom_id res chain seq x y z
N MET A 1 32.38 35.76 -13.25
CA MET A 1 30.94 35.62 -12.99
C MET A 1 30.68 34.15 -12.74
N THR A 2 30.06 33.82 -11.61
CA THR A 2 29.69 32.46 -11.26
C THR A 2 28.31 32.19 -11.86
N ASP A 3 28.26 31.55 -13.02
CA ASP A 3 27.01 31.28 -13.73
C ASP A 3 26.39 29.98 -13.22
N LEU A 4 25.12 30.05 -12.78
CA LEU A 4 24.30 28.88 -12.45
C LEU A 4 23.48 28.48 -13.67
N ASN A 5 23.69 27.26 -14.17
CA ASN A 5 22.88 26.71 -15.26
C ASN A 5 21.63 26.02 -14.68
N VAL A 6 20.58 26.80 -14.42
CA VAL A 6 19.32 26.31 -13.86
C VAL A 6 18.54 25.54 -14.93
N GLN A 7 18.34 24.24 -14.71
CA GLN A 7 17.57 23.36 -15.59
C GLN A 7 16.36 22.79 -14.84
N LEU A 8 15.17 23.19 -15.28
CA LEU A 8 13.87 22.79 -14.73
C LEU A 8 13.03 22.06 -15.78
N LEU A 9 12.34 21.00 -15.36
CA LEU A 9 11.33 20.31 -16.15
C LEU A 9 10.11 21.22 -16.40
N PRO A 10 9.25 20.94 -17.41
CA PRO A 10 8.09 21.78 -17.71
C PRO A 10 7.20 22.06 -16.50
N TRP A 11 6.81 21.02 -15.75
CA TRP A 11 6.00 21.17 -14.54
C TRP A 11 6.74 21.93 -13.42
N GLN A 12 8.07 21.77 -13.33
CA GLN A 12 8.88 22.49 -12.34
C GLN A 12 8.94 23.99 -12.66
N GLN A 13 8.92 24.36 -13.93
CA GLN A 13 8.86 25.76 -14.36
C GLN A 13 7.54 26.39 -13.97
N GLU A 14 6.43 25.67 -14.15
CA GLU A 14 5.10 26.11 -13.69
C GLU A 14 5.14 26.44 -12.20
N VAL A 15 5.55 25.48 -11.37
CA VAL A 15 5.64 25.68 -9.91
C VAL A 15 6.62 26.79 -9.56
N TYR A 16 7.78 26.88 -10.21
CA TYR A 16 8.79 27.91 -9.93
C TYR A 16 8.29 29.33 -10.25
N SER A 17 7.62 29.51 -11.39
CA SER A 17 7.18 30.82 -11.90
C SER A 17 6.07 31.46 -11.08
N ASP A 18 5.31 30.67 -10.35
CA ASP A 18 4.19 31.13 -9.55
C ASP A 18 4.66 31.90 -8.29
N PRO A 19 4.15 33.11 -7.99
CA PRO A 19 4.65 33.91 -6.87
C PRO A 19 3.99 33.55 -5.51
N THR A 20 3.09 32.57 -5.44
CA THR A 20 2.36 32.24 -4.22
C THR A 20 3.30 31.85 -3.08
N ARG A 21 2.96 32.33 -1.88
CA ARG A 21 3.80 32.25 -0.68
C ARG A 21 3.97 30.83 -0.15
N PHE A 22 2.92 30.03 -0.19
CA PHE A 22 2.93 28.65 0.30
C PHE A 22 2.53 27.69 -0.81
N LYS A 23 3.50 26.89 -1.26
CA LYS A 23 3.33 25.98 -2.38
C LYS A 23 3.17 24.55 -1.90
N VAL A 24 2.10 23.88 -2.29
CA VAL A 24 1.80 22.51 -1.86
C VAL A 24 1.86 21.60 -3.08
N VAL A 25 2.88 20.75 -3.18
CA VAL A 25 3.14 19.91 -4.34
C VAL A 25 2.99 18.44 -3.94
N ALA A 26 1.84 17.86 -4.26
CA ALA A 26 1.58 16.44 -4.13
C ALA A 26 2.09 15.74 -5.39
N ALA A 27 3.17 14.97 -5.26
CA ALA A 27 3.83 14.40 -6.42
C ALA A 27 4.36 12.98 -6.16
N GLY A 28 4.21 12.12 -7.18
CA GLY A 28 4.69 10.74 -7.13
C GLY A 28 6.22 10.65 -6.99
N ARG A 29 6.74 9.45 -6.75
CA ARG A 29 8.17 9.17 -6.76
C ARG A 29 8.75 9.42 -8.14
N ARG A 30 10.04 9.78 -8.16
CA ARG A 30 10.81 10.03 -9.40
C ARG A 30 10.23 11.11 -10.32
N THR A 31 9.30 11.94 -9.83
CA THR A 31 8.77 13.12 -10.54
C THR A 31 9.80 14.24 -10.72
N GLY A 32 10.78 14.31 -9.81
CA GLY A 32 11.80 15.37 -9.76
C GLY A 32 11.56 16.42 -8.67
N LYS A 33 10.62 16.20 -7.73
CA LYS A 33 10.31 17.11 -6.62
C LYS A 33 11.54 17.59 -5.82
N SER A 34 12.44 16.69 -5.46
CA SER A 34 13.66 17.04 -4.70
C SER A 34 14.63 17.91 -5.51
N ARG A 35 14.69 17.76 -6.84
CA ARG A 35 15.52 18.62 -7.70
C ARG A 35 14.98 20.05 -7.76
N LEU A 36 13.65 20.21 -7.85
CA LEU A 36 13.01 21.52 -7.74
C LEU A 36 13.27 22.16 -6.37
N ALA A 37 13.15 21.38 -5.29
CA ALA A 37 13.49 21.85 -3.94
C ALA A 37 14.93 22.37 -3.84
N ALA A 38 15.91 21.64 -4.38
CA ALA A 38 17.31 22.06 -4.39
C ALA A 38 17.49 23.44 -5.05
N TRP A 39 16.91 23.64 -6.24
CA TRP A 39 16.97 24.93 -6.93
C TRP A 39 16.26 26.05 -6.17
N MET A 40 15.07 25.79 -5.64
CA MET A 40 14.32 26.74 -4.83
C MET A 40 15.14 27.18 -3.60
N LEU A 41 15.81 26.25 -2.91
CA LEU A 41 16.68 26.55 -1.77
C LEU A 41 17.85 27.46 -2.16
N ILE A 42 18.58 27.12 -3.23
CA ILE A 42 19.75 27.89 -3.71
C ILE A 42 19.33 29.29 -4.14
N ILE A 43 18.29 29.40 -4.98
CA ILE A 43 17.83 30.68 -5.53
C ILE A 43 17.31 31.60 -4.42
N ASN A 44 16.47 31.07 -3.51
CA ASN A 44 15.97 31.88 -2.40
C ASN A 44 17.11 32.31 -1.47
N ALA A 45 18.08 31.44 -1.19
CA ALA A 45 19.24 31.80 -0.36
C ALA A 45 20.10 32.90 -1.01
N LEU A 46 20.30 32.86 -2.34
CA LEU A 46 21.02 33.92 -3.06
C LEU A 46 20.30 35.27 -3.05
N GLN A 47 18.96 35.26 -2.96
CA GLN A 47 18.12 36.45 -2.86
C GLN A 47 17.90 36.91 -1.42
N THR A 48 18.58 36.29 -0.44
CA THR A 48 18.41 36.56 0.99
C THR A 48 19.53 37.45 1.52
N ASP A 49 19.20 38.64 2.01
CA ASP A 49 20.15 39.51 2.74
C ASP A 49 20.15 39.27 4.26
N ARG A 50 19.05 38.75 4.80
CA ARG A 50 18.84 38.47 6.22
C ARG A 50 17.99 37.22 6.36
N GLY A 51 18.24 36.38 7.37
CA GLY A 51 17.51 35.13 7.58
C GLY A 51 18.21 33.91 7.01
N GLN A 52 17.61 32.75 7.23
CA GLN A 52 18.12 31.46 6.75
C GLN A 52 17.12 30.76 5.85
N VAL A 53 17.63 29.78 5.11
CA VAL A 53 16.85 28.90 4.26
C VAL A 53 16.98 27.46 4.76
N PHE A 54 15.85 26.80 5.00
CA PHE A 54 15.84 25.45 5.57
C PHE A 54 15.33 24.41 4.58
N TYR A 55 15.97 23.25 4.57
CA TYR A 55 15.40 22.02 4.05
C TYR A 55 15.10 21.09 5.22
N VAL A 56 13.84 20.69 5.36
CA VAL A 56 13.36 19.85 6.47
C VAL A 56 12.86 18.55 5.87
N ALA A 57 13.41 17.42 6.34
CA ALA A 57 12.89 16.08 6.06
C ALA A 57 12.38 15.43 7.36
N PRO A 58 11.73 14.25 7.34
CA PRO A 58 11.19 13.63 8.56
C PRO A 58 12.29 13.38 9.59
N THR A 59 13.47 12.95 9.15
CA THR A 59 14.68 12.84 9.98
C THR A 59 15.85 13.62 9.41
N GLN A 60 16.78 14.06 10.28
CA GLN A 60 18.00 14.73 9.83
C GLN A 60 18.90 13.83 8.95
N GLY A 61 18.88 12.52 9.18
CA GLY A 61 19.60 11.53 8.36
C GLY A 61 19.08 11.51 6.93
N GLN A 62 17.76 11.40 6.75
CA GLN A 62 17.12 11.49 5.43
C GLN A 62 17.42 12.83 4.76
N ALA A 63 17.40 13.93 5.53
CA ALA A 63 17.70 15.23 4.97
C ALA A 63 19.10 15.27 4.33
N ARG A 64 20.10 14.72 5.03
CA ARG A 64 21.47 14.59 4.53
C ARG A 64 21.52 13.75 3.27
N ASP A 65 20.94 12.55 3.29
CA ASP A 65 21.06 11.58 2.21
C ASP A 65 20.38 12.06 0.92
N ILE A 66 19.26 12.77 1.05
CA ILE A 66 18.49 13.25 -0.11
C ILE A 66 19.10 14.52 -0.71
N MET A 67 19.52 15.48 0.13
CA MET A 67 19.71 16.86 -0.32
C MET A 67 21.16 17.36 -0.24
N TRP A 68 22.01 16.78 0.62
CA TRP A 68 23.36 17.32 0.86
C TRP A 68 24.20 17.34 -0.42
N GLN A 69 24.36 16.18 -1.06
CA GLN A 69 25.16 16.04 -2.28
C GLN A 69 24.56 16.84 -3.44
N THR A 70 23.23 16.77 -3.60
CA THR A 70 22.49 17.51 -4.63
C THR A 70 22.73 19.02 -4.54
N LEU A 71 22.72 19.60 -3.33
CA LEU A 71 23.00 21.03 -3.15
C LEU A 71 24.46 21.39 -3.43
N LEU A 72 25.41 20.54 -3.04
CA LEU A 72 26.83 20.76 -3.33
C LEU A 72 27.10 20.76 -4.84
N GLU A 73 26.49 19.84 -5.58
CA GLU A 73 26.64 19.73 -7.03
C GLU A 73 26.00 20.90 -7.77
N LEU A 74 24.72 21.18 -7.50
CA LEU A 74 23.99 22.25 -8.19
C LEU A 74 24.48 23.64 -7.79
N GLY A 75 24.85 23.81 -6.52
CA GLY A 75 25.29 25.08 -5.94
C GLY A 75 26.78 25.35 -6.05
N HIS A 76 27.60 24.42 -6.57
CA HIS A 76 29.06 24.52 -6.55
C HIS A 76 29.62 25.92 -6.89
N PRO A 77 29.15 26.63 -7.95
CA PRO A 77 29.66 27.96 -8.29
C PRO A 77 29.39 29.04 -7.24
N VAL A 78 28.38 28.87 -6.40
CA VAL A 78 27.91 29.90 -5.45
C VAL A 78 28.13 29.53 -3.98
N ILE A 79 28.71 28.36 -3.72
CA ILE A 79 29.03 27.91 -2.36
C ILE A 79 30.38 28.49 -1.96
N SER A 80 30.39 29.19 -0.81
CA SER A 80 31.61 29.72 -0.19
C SER A 80 32.19 28.81 0.89
N GLY A 81 31.37 27.92 1.46
CA GLY A 81 31.81 26.93 2.43
C GLY A 81 30.68 25.99 2.85
N SER A 82 31.04 24.86 3.45
CA SER A 82 30.10 23.86 3.94
C SER A 82 30.57 23.26 5.27
N HIS A 83 29.64 23.04 6.20
CA HIS A 83 29.87 22.41 7.49
C HIS A 83 29.07 21.11 7.58
N ILE A 84 29.72 19.98 7.27
CA ILE A 84 29.07 18.67 7.21
C ILE A 84 28.46 18.22 8.55
N ASN A 85 29.11 18.53 9.67
CA ASN A 85 28.64 18.11 11.00
C ASN A 85 27.31 18.78 11.38
N ASN A 86 27.12 20.05 10.98
CA ASN A 86 25.91 20.81 11.24
C ASN A 86 24.92 20.76 10.07
N LEU A 87 25.31 20.13 8.95
CA LEU A 87 24.62 20.12 7.67
C LEU A 87 24.22 21.52 7.20
N GLN A 88 25.21 22.41 7.11
CA GLN A 88 25.03 23.78 6.69
C GLN A 88 25.90 24.14 5.49
N ILE A 89 25.34 24.87 4.54
CA ILE A 89 26.02 25.37 3.35
C ILE A 89 25.93 26.90 3.36
N LYS A 90 27.08 27.57 3.24
CA LYS A 90 27.20 29.02 3.18
C LYS A 90 27.42 29.45 1.74
N LEU A 91 26.57 30.35 1.25
CA LEU A 91 26.70 30.89 -0.10
C LEU A 91 27.60 32.15 -0.14
N VAL A 92 28.01 32.55 -1.34
CA VAL A 92 28.90 33.71 -1.57
C VAL A 92 28.34 35.04 -1.05
N ASN A 93 27.01 35.18 -0.94
CA ASN A 93 26.35 36.34 -0.34
C ASN A 93 26.28 36.27 1.20
N GLY A 94 26.81 35.21 1.82
CA GLY A 94 26.79 34.99 3.26
C GLY A 94 25.52 34.30 3.79
N ALA A 95 24.52 34.07 2.93
CA ALA A 95 23.31 33.34 3.32
C ALA A 95 23.60 31.87 3.62
N MET A 96 22.76 31.27 4.46
CA MET A 96 22.92 29.91 4.95
C MET A 96 21.75 29.03 4.53
N ILE A 97 22.07 27.88 3.92
CA ILE A 97 21.14 26.76 3.72
C ILE A 97 21.43 25.73 4.82
N SER A 98 20.43 25.39 5.63
CA SER A 98 20.56 24.37 6.69
C SER A 98 19.63 23.19 6.43
N LEU A 99 20.14 21.96 6.59
CA LEU A 99 19.33 20.74 6.54
C LEU A 99 18.96 20.33 7.96
N LYS A 100 17.66 20.14 8.19
CA LYS A 100 17.06 19.87 9.49
C LYS A 100 16.16 18.64 9.43
N GLY A 101 15.94 18.03 10.59
CA GLY A 101 15.03 16.92 10.77
C GLY A 101 13.83 17.32 11.62
N ALA A 102 12.63 16.91 11.19
CA ALA A 102 11.40 17.10 11.95
C ALA A 102 11.33 16.24 13.23
N ASP A 103 12.19 15.23 13.33
CA ASP A 103 12.42 14.39 14.52
C ASP A 103 13.03 15.18 15.71
N ARG A 104 13.70 16.31 15.45
CA ARG A 104 14.29 17.19 16.47
C ARG A 104 13.83 18.65 16.31
N PRO A 105 12.53 18.92 16.52
CA PRO A 105 11.90 20.22 16.21
C PRO A 105 12.51 21.40 16.97
N GLU A 106 12.98 21.16 18.20
CA GLU A 106 13.57 22.18 19.08
C GLU A 106 14.80 22.87 18.45
N THR A 107 15.52 22.19 17.56
CA THR A 107 16.70 22.73 16.86
C THR A 107 16.37 23.78 15.78
N MET A 108 15.08 24.00 15.54
CA MET A 108 14.54 24.94 14.55
C MET A 108 13.83 26.13 15.19
N ARG A 109 13.71 26.20 16.53
CA ARG A 109 13.10 27.33 17.22
C ARG A 109 14.02 28.56 17.26
N GLY A 110 13.43 29.75 17.29
CA GLY A 110 14.17 31.01 17.48
C GLY A 110 14.97 31.49 16.27
N VAL A 111 14.74 30.90 15.09
CA VAL A 111 15.39 31.29 13.83
C VAL A 111 14.44 32.08 12.95
N SER A 112 14.98 33.06 12.23
CA SER A 112 14.24 33.85 11.24
C SER A 112 14.45 33.26 9.85
N LEU A 113 13.37 32.83 9.19
CA LEU A 113 13.41 32.12 7.91
C LEU A 113 12.90 32.98 6.75
N LYS A 114 13.65 32.97 5.64
CA LYS A 114 13.22 33.56 4.37
C LYS A 114 12.45 32.56 3.52
N PHE A 115 12.91 31.32 3.52
CA PHE A 115 12.33 30.23 2.74
C PHE A 115 12.55 28.90 3.45
N LEU A 116 11.62 27.96 3.31
CA LEU A 116 11.86 26.58 3.71
C LEU A 116 11.16 25.57 2.79
N VAL A 117 11.73 24.38 2.71
CA VAL A 117 11.10 23.21 2.09
C VAL A 117 10.80 22.18 3.17
N MET A 118 9.58 21.66 3.19
CA MET A 118 9.18 20.49 3.98
C MET A 118 9.02 19.31 3.03
N ASP A 119 9.96 18.37 3.08
CA ASP A 119 9.98 17.17 2.22
C ASP A 119 9.41 15.95 2.93
N GLU A 120 8.55 15.21 2.23
CA GLU A 120 7.67 14.17 2.78
C GLU A 120 6.86 14.69 3.97
N TYR A 121 6.15 15.82 3.77
CA TYR A 121 5.36 16.47 4.82
C TYR A 121 4.29 15.56 5.45
N ALA A 122 3.78 14.59 4.69
CA ALA A 122 2.84 13.56 5.16
C ALA A 122 3.40 12.74 6.35
N ASP A 123 4.71 12.55 6.44
CA ASP A 123 5.38 11.76 7.48
C ASP A 123 5.79 12.58 8.71
N MET A 124 5.53 13.90 8.69
CA MET A 124 5.88 14.80 9.79
C MET A 124 4.71 15.00 10.74
N LYS A 125 5.01 15.29 12.01
CA LYS A 125 3.99 15.76 12.95
C LYS A 125 3.49 17.16 12.54
N PRO A 126 2.17 17.41 12.47
CA PRO A 126 1.61 18.71 12.07
C PRO A 126 2.16 19.89 12.88
N ASP A 127 2.37 19.67 14.19
CA ASP A 127 2.91 20.68 15.13
C ASP A 127 4.25 21.29 14.71
N VAL A 128 5.08 20.55 13.96
CA VAL A 128 6.38 21.06 13.48
C VAL A 128 6.17 22.25 12.55
N TRP A 129 5.15 22.19 11.69
CA TRP A 129 4.78 23.33 10.86
C TRP A 129 4.11 24.42 11.69
N GLU A 130 3.02 24.08 12.38
CA GLU A 130 2.11 25.06 12.98
C GLU A 130 2.76 25.86 14.11
N GLN A 131 3.52 25.20 14.97
CA GLN A 131 4.04 25.80 16.20
C GLN A 131 5.47 26.33 16.08
N ILE A 132 6.21 25.93 15.04
CA ILE A 132 7.66 26.20 14.95
C ILE A 132 8.00 26.91 13.64
N LEU A 133 7.78 26.25 12.51
CA LEU A 133 8.24 26.77 11.22
C LEU A 133 7.35 27.90 10.68
N ARG A 134 6.03 27.81 10.87
CA ARG A 134 5.09 28.85 10.44
C ARG A 134 5.34 30.19 11.15
N PRO A 135 5.56 30.24 12.48
CA PRO A 135 5.99 31.46 13.17
C PRO A 135 7.37 31.97 12.71
N ALA A 136 8.33 31.08 12.47
CA ALA A 136 9.69 31.46 12.04
C ALA A 136 9.74 32.21 10.69
N LEU A 137 8.72 32.04 9.84
CA LEU A 137 8.55 32.75 8.56
C LEU A 137 7.89 34.13 8.71
N ALA A 138 7.34 34.47 9.88
CA ALA A 138 6.52 35.68 10.06
C ALA A 138 7.34 36.96 9.87
N ASP A 139 8.51 37.05 10.50
CA ASP A 139 9.36 38.26 10.52
C ASP A 139 9.74 38.74 9.13
N GLN A 140 9.99 37.80 8.21
CA GLN A 140 10.49 38.12 6.86
C GLN A 140 9.43 37.99 5.78
N LYS A 141 8.18 37.72 6.17
CA LYS A 141 7.12 37.29 5.25
C LYS A 141 7.63 36.16 4.35
N GLY A 142 8.37 35.22 4.94
CA GLY A 142 9.02 34.13 4.23
C GLY A 142 8.01 33.18 3.59
N SER A 143 8.47 32.44 2.59
CA SER A 143 7.67 31.49 1.81
C SER A 143 8.00 30.04 2.19
N ALA A 144 7.12 29.09 1.88
CA ALA A 144 7.39 27.67 2.10
C ALA A 144 6.93 26.82 0.93
N MET A 145 7.60 25.68 0.74
CA MET A 145 7.20 24.65 -0.21
C MET A 145 7.05 23.31 0.51
N PHE A 146 5.87 22.71 0.41
CA PHE A 146 5.55 21.38 0.91
C PHE A 146 5.60 20.43 -0.26
N ILE A 147 6.44 19.41 -0.18
CA ILE A 147 6.52 18.36 -1.19
C ILE A 147 6.32 17.02 -0.48
N GLY A 148 5.71 16.07 -1.17
CA GLY A 148 5.55 14.74 -0.61
C GLY A 148 4.65 13.87 -1.48
N THR A 149 4.70 12.58 -1.16
CA THR A 149 3.76 11.61 -1.72
C THR A 149 2.53 11.54 -0.82
N PRO A 150 1.30 11.60 -1.36
CA PRO A 150 0.08 11.42 -0.57
C PRO A 150 0.08 10.13 0.24
N MET A 151 -0.44 10.19 1.47
CA MET A 151 -0.63 9.03 2.34
C MET A 151 -2.00 9.12 2.99
N GLY A 152 -3.02 8.60 2.30
CA GLY A 152 -4.41 8.70 2.74
C GLY A 152 -4.88 10.14 2.93
N ARG A 153 -5.83 10.34 3.86
CA ARG A 153 -6.42 11.65 4.21
C ARG A 153 -5.84 12.20 5.51
N ASN A 154 -4.54 12.43 5.52
CA ASN A 154 -3.83 13.05 6.64
C ASN A 154 -3.75 14.58 6.53
N HIS A 155 -2.97 15.23 7.39
CA HIS A 155 -2.76 16.69 7.39
C HIS A 155 -2.16 17.22 6.08
N PHE A 156 -1.38 16.42 5.33
CA PHE A 156 -0.90 16.83 4.01
C PHE A 156 -2.04 16.87 2.98
N TYR A 157 -2.97 15.91 3.03
CA TYR A 157 -4.20 15.96 2.23
C TYR A 157 -5.05 17.18 2.57
N GLU A 158 -5.23 17.48 3.86
CA GLU A 158 -5.98 18.66 4.31
C GLU A 158 -5.33 19.95 3.80
N LEU A 159 -4.01 20.07 3.91
CA LEU A 159 -3.26 21.22 3.40
C LEU A 159 -3.34 21.33 1.87
N TYR A 160 -3.23 20.21 1.14
CA TYR A 160 -3.39 20.20 -0.30
C TYR A 160 -4.80 20.63 -0.72
N LYS A 161 -5.84 20.09 -0.08
CA LYS A 161 -7.23 20.48 -0.37
C LYS A 161 -7.52 21.92 -0.02
N TYR A 162 -6.94 22.43 1.06
CA TYR A 162 -7.01 23.84 1.40
C TYR A 162 -6.39 24.71 0.30
N ALA A 163 -5.23 24.31 -0.22
CA ALA A 163 -4.52 25.03 -1.28
C ALA A 163 -5.15 24.87 -2.68
N GLU A 164 -5.98 23.84 -2.90
CA GLU A 164 -6.69 23.58 -4.16
C GLU A 164 -8.07 24.26 -4.21
N LEU A 165 -8.80 24.26 -3.09
CA LEU A 165 -10.20 24.70 -3.01
C LEU A 165 -10.38 26.06 -2.31
N GLY A 166 -9.36 26.57 -1.62
CA GLY A 166 -9.47 27.76 -0.80
C GLY A 166 -9.43 29.07 -1.58
N ASP A 167 -10.14 30.08 -1.07
CA ASP A 167 -10.04 31.48 -1.52
C ASP A 167 -8.78 32.19 -0.95
N ASP A 168 -7.89 31.47 -0.27
CA ASP A 168 -6.64 32.04 0.27
C ASP A 168 -5.56 32.10 -0.81
N GLU A 169 -5.37 33.28 -1.39
CA GLU A 169 -4.35 33.57 -2.40
C GLU A 169 -2.90 33.28 -1.94
N THR A 170 -2.68 33.07 -0.63
CA THR A 170 -1.36 32.75 -0.09
C THR A 170 -0.97 31.28 -0.24
N TYR A 171 -1.91 30.40 -0.56
CA TYR A 171 -1.67 28.97 -0.80
C TYR A 171 -2.02 28.57 -2.24
N ARG A 172 -1.26 27.63 -2.79
CA ARG A 172 -1.59 27.00 -4.07
C ARG A 172 -1.13 25.55 -4.10
N GLY A 173 -2.03 24.68 -4.55
CA GLY A 173 -1.82 23.25 -4.70
C GLY A 173 -1.45 22.85 -6.12
N TRP A 174 -0.56 21.87 -6.26
CA TRP A 174 -0.25 21.18 -7.52
C TRP A 174 -0.20 19.68 -7.31
N HIS A 175 -0.71 18.95 -8.30
CA HIS A 175 -0.70 17.49 -8.35
C HIS A 175 0.06 17.01 -9.58
N PHE A 176 1.03 16.13 -9.38
CA PHE A 176 1.82 15.53 -10.46
C PHE A 176 2.03 14.03 -10.22
N THR A 177 2.07 13.28 -11.31
CA THR A 177 2.36 11.85 -11.35
C THR A 177 3.77 11.61 -11.87
N SER A 178 4.31 10.40 -11.66
CA SER A 178 5.61 10.02 -12.22
C SER A 178 5.68 10.16 -13.75
N TYR A 179 4.54 10.12 -14.45
CA TYR A 179 4.46 10.34 -15.90
C TYR A 179 4.73 11.80 -16.32
N ASP A 180 4.59 12.75 -15.40
CA ASP A 180 4.88 14.16 -15.67
C ASP A 180 6.38 14.46 -15.73
N ASN A 181 7.24 13.47 -15.41
CA ASN A 181 8.68 13.57 -15.62
C ASN A 181 9.07 13.10 -17.03
N PRO A 182 9.39 14.01 -17.98
CA PRO A 182 9.75 13.62 -19.34
C PRO A 182 11.11 12.90 -19.46
N LEU A 183 11.90 12.87 -18.38
CA LEU A 183 13.17 12.14 -18.33
C LEU A 183 13.01 10.69 -17.88
N LEU A 184 11.84 10.32 -17.36
CA LEU A 184 11.54 8.95 -16.93
C LEU A 184 10.87 8.22 -18.09
N ASP A 185 11.40 7.06 -18.47
CA ASP A 185 10.78 6.21 -19.49
C ASP A 185 9.43 5.71 -18.97
N PRO A 186 8.30 6.01 -19.65
CA PRO A 186 6.99 5.53 -19.22
C PRO A 186 6.89 4.01 -19.09
N SER A 187 7.68 3.26 -19.86
CA SER A 187 7.68 1.80 -19.82
C SER A 187 8.19 1.24 -18.48
N GLU A 188 9.11 1.93 -17.80
CA GLU A 188 9.57 1.58 -16.45
C GLU A 188 8.46 1.77 -15.42
N ILE A 189 7.65 2.82 -15.57
CA ILE A 189 6.48 3.06 -14.72
C ILE A 189 5.42 1.97 -14.95
N ASP A 190 5.18 1.61 -16.21
CA ASP A 190 4.27 0.53 -16.59
C ASP A 190 4.74 -0.84 -16.08
N MET A 191 6.05 -1.07 -15.99
CA MET A 191 6.61 -2.27 -15.36
C MET A 191 6.35 -2.29 -13.85
N ALA A 192 6.56 -1.17 -13.16
CA ALA A 192 6.24 -1.05 -11.74
C ALA A 192 4.74 -1.30 -11.46
N LYS A 193 3.87 -0.85 -12.37
CA LYS A 193 2.42 -1.11 -12.29
C LYS A 193 2.07 -2.60 -12.31
N LYS A 194 2.87 -3.43 -12.99
CA LYS A 194 2.64 -4.89 -13.07
C LYS A 194 3.14 -5.65 -11.85
N SER A 195 4.17 -5.13 -11.17
CA SER A 195 4.78 -5.80 -10.01
C SER A 195 4.24 -5.33 -8.67
N MET A 196 3.69 -4.11 -8.60
CA MET A 196 3.13 -3.54 -7.38
C MET A 196 1.62 -3.81 -7.24
N SER A 197 1.10 -3.65 -6.03
CA SER A 197 -0.35 -3.56 -5.84
C SER A 197 -0.89 -2.27 -6.50
N SER A 198 -2.15 -2.28 -6.95
CA SER A 198 -2.72 -1.08 -7.57
C SER A 198 -2.81 0.07 -6.57
N TYR A 199 -3.05 -0.22 -5.29
CA TYR A 199 -2.94 0.70 -4.18
C TYR A 199 -1.56 1.39 -4.11
N ALA A 200 -0.49 0.60 -3.96
CA ALA A 200 0.86 1.14 -3.83
C ALA A 200 1.29 1.90 -5.09
N PHE A 201 0.91 1.41 -6.28
CA PHE A 201 1.15 2.12 -7.52
C PHE A 201 0.39 3.47 -7.59
N ARG A 202 -0.89 3.50 -7.20
CA ARG A 202 -1.68 4.73 -7.17
C ARG A 202 -1.13 5.74 -6.15
N GLN A 203 -0.64 5.28 -5.01
CA GLN A 203 -0.02 6.15 -4.01
C GLN A 203 1.33 6.66 -4.51
N GLU A 204 2.26 5.75 -4.83
CA GLU A 204 3.67 6.07 -5.06
C GLU A 204 3.94 6.68 -6.43
N PHE A 205 3.19 6.32 -7.48
CA PHE A 205 3.43 6.82 -8.84
C PHE A 205 2.36 7.80 -9.31
N MET A 206 1.09 7.57 -8.97
CA MET A 206 -0.01 8.47 -9.37
C MET A 206 -0.28 9.58 -8.36
N ALA A 207 0.38 9.58 -7.19
CA ALA A 207 0.13 10.50 -6.10
C ALA A 207 -1.36 10.64 -5.76
N SER A 208 -2.11 9.54 -5.75
CA SER A 208 -3.54 9.58 -5.52
C SER A 208 -3.86 9.72 -4.03
N PHE A 209 -4.64 10.75 -3.67
CA PHE A 209 -5.22 10.91 -2.34
C PHE A 209 -6.42 9.97 -2.06
N GLU A 210 -6.90 9.26 -3.09
CA GLU A 210 -7.96 8.26 -2.95
C GLU A 210 -7.42 6.90 -2.47
N ALA A 211 -6.10 6.73 -2.44
CA ALA A 211 -5.46 5.59 -1.82
C ALA A 211 -5.75 5.59 -0.30
N ARG A 212 -6.88 5.01 0.09
CA ARG A 212 -7.18 4.64 1.47
C ARG A 212 -6.51 3.30 1.77
N GLY A 213 -5.32 3.35 2.36
CA GLY A 213 -4.75 2.20 3.02
C GLY A 213 -5.58 1.95 4.27
N SER A 214 -6.08 0.75 4.45
CA SER A 214 -6.68 0.37 5.70
C SER A 214 -5.57 0.09 6.71
N GLU A 215 -5.68 0.63 7.94
CA GLU A 215 -4.77 0.23 9.03
C GLU A 215 -4.93 -1.24 9.44
N MET A 216 -5.92 -1.94 8.89
CA MET A 216 -6.24 -3.33 9.22
C MET A 216 -5.19 -4.33 8.74
N PHE A 217 -4.57 -4.11 7.59
CA PHE A 217 -3.49 -4.95 7.05
C PHE A 217 -2.36 -4.07 6.52
N ARG A 218 -1.14 -4.33 6.98
CA ARG A 218 0.04 -3.55 6.59
C ARG A 218 0.92 -4.31 5.61
N GLU A 219 1.64 -3.57 4.78
CA GLU A 219 2.50 -4.14 3.75
C GLU A 219 3.71 -4.89 4.35
N ASP A 220 4.24 -4.43 5.48
CA ASP A 220 5.34 -5.06 6.21
C ASP A 220 4.97 -6.39 6.87
N TRP A 221 3.68 -6.73 6.94
CA TRP A 221 3.19 -8.02 7.43
C TRP A 221 3.20 -9.12 6.36
N VAL A 222 3.30 -8.75 5.08
CA VAL A 222 3.23 -9.70 3.97
C VAL A 222 4.60 -10.34 3.76
N GLN A 223 4.63 -11.67 3.83
CA GLN A 223 5.84 -12.45 3.62
C GLN A 223 5.67 -13.38 2.41
N PHE A 224 6.71 -13.48 1.60
CA PHE A 224 6.79 -14.44 0.51
C PHE A 224 7.81 -15.52 0.85
N GLY A 225 7.51 -16.77 0.52
CA GLY A 225 8.37 -17.90 0.84
C GLY A 225 8.12 -19.11 -0.04
N GLU A 226 8.82 -20.19 0.29
CA GLU A 226 8.70 -21.49 -0.39
C GLU A 226 7.67 -22.39 0.32
N GLU A 227 7.19 -23.40 -0.40
CA GLU A 227 6.23 -24.36 0.13
C GLU A 227 6.85 -25.12 1.33
N PRO A 228 6.16 -25.21 2.48
CA PRO A 228 6.67 -25.97 3.62
C PRO A 228 6.64 -27.47 3.34
N GLU A 229 7.63 -28.22 3.83
CA GLU A 229 7.68 -29.69 3.65
C GLU A 229 6.52 -30.40 4.34
N VAL A 230 6.08 -29.87 5.48
CA VAL A 230 5.01 -30.44 6.32
C VAL A 230 3.74 -29.60 6.20
N GLY A 231 2.59 -30.27 6.26
CA GLY A 231 1.27 -29.66 6.27
C GLY A 231 0.37 -30.21 5.17
N ASP A 232 -0.90 -29.86 5.26
CA ASP A 232 -1.95 -30.41 4.41
C ASP A 232 -2.66 -29.31 3.64
N TYR A 233 -3.09 -29.62 2.42
CA TYR A 233 -3.82 -28.67 1.60
C TYR A 233 -5.29 -28.59 2.01
N TYR A 234 -5.80 -27.37 2.02
CA TYR A 234 -7.20 -27.02 2.20
C TYR A 234 -7.60 -26.12 1.04
N ILE A 235 -8.81 -26.32 0.54
CA ILE A 235 -9.38 -25.49 -0.51
C ILE A 235 -10.65 -24.84 0.01
N ALA A 236 -10.70 -23.51 0.00
CA ALA A 236 -11.89 -22.75 0.31
C ALA A 236 -12.35 -21.97 -0.93
N VAL A 237 -13.66 -22.03 -1.21
CA VAL A 237 -14.26 -21.43 -2.39
C VAL A 237 -15.31 -20.41 -1.99
N ASP A 238 -15.13 -19.19 -2.47
CA ASP A 238 -16.11 -18.11 -2.44
C ASP A 238 -16.72 -17.98 -3.83
N LEU A 239 -18.04 -18.21 -3.95
CA LEU A 239 -18.73 -18.29 -5.24
C LEU A 239 -19.46 -16.98 -5.55
N ALA A 240 -19.19 -16.41 -6.72
CA ALA A 240 -20.01 -15.32 -7.24
C ALA A 240 -21.43 -15.81 -7.62
N GLY A 241 -22.41 -14.90 -7.57
CA GLY A 241 -23.75 -15.17 -8.04
C GLY A 241 -23.79 -15.46 -9.54
N PHE A 242 -24.48 -16.53 -9.94
CA PHE A 242 -24.70 -16.86 -11.35
C PHE A 242 -25.94 -16.13 -11.87
N GLU A 243 -25.78 -14.97 -12.51
CA GLU A 243 -26.89 -14.36 -13.24
C GLU A 243 -27.16 -15.09 -14.57
N GLU A 244 -28.43 -15.36 -14.86
CA GLU A 244 -28.84 -15.80 -16.19
C GLU A 244 -28.47 -14.73 -17.23
N VAL A 245 -27.76 -15.14 -18.28
CA VAL A 245 -27.21 -14.32 -19.39
C VAL A 245 -28.25 -13.40 -20.09
N ASN A 246 -29.54 -13.49 -19.76
CA ASN A 246 -30.66 -12.85 -20.45
C ASN A 246 -31.28 -11.60 -19.77
N LYS A 247 -30.81 -11.11 -18.61
CA LYS A 247 -31.33 -9.85 -18.04
C LYS A 247 -30.56 -8.61 -18.53
N LYS A 248 -31.31 -7.58 -18.94
CA LYS A 248 -30.79 -6.31 -19.46
C LYS A 248 -29.84 -5.66 -18.44
N ARG A 249 -28.63 -5.38 -18.92
CA ARG A 249 -27.49 -4.81 -18.19
C ARG A 249 -27.80 -3.44 -17.57
N THR A 250 -27.60 -3.31 -16.26
CA THR A 250 -27.53 -2.01 -15.57
C THR A 250 -26.06 -1.57 -15.55
N LYS A 251 -25.74 -0.39 -16.11
CA LYS A 251 -24.36 0.08 -16.37
C LYS A 251 -23.42 0.22 -15.15
N ASN A 252 -23.90 0.03 -13.92
CA ASN A 252 -23.14 0.34 -12.69
C ASN A 252 -23.12 -0.78 -11.63
N ALA A 253 -23.53 -2.01 -11.96
CA ALA A 253 -23.35 -3.12 -11.01
C ALA A 253 -21.90 -3.63 -11.08
N LYS A 254 -21.12 -3.41 -10.01
CA LYS A 254 -19.85 -4.13 -9.79
C LYS A 254 -20.20 -5.61 -9.67
N LEU A 255 -19.73 -6.42 -10.61
CA LEU A 255 -20.05 -7.84 -10.68
C LEU A 255 -19.00 -8.62 -9.88
N ASP A 256 -19.46 -9.51 -9.00
CA ASP A 256 -18.62 -10.32 -8.12
C ASP A 256 -17.81 -11.36 -8.92
N GLU A 257 -16.72 -11.85 -8.35
CA GLU A 257 -15.87 -12.88 -8.94
C GLU A 257 -15.78 -14.11 -8.05
N THR A 258 -15.66 -15.29 -8.66
CA THR A 258 -15.43 -16.52 -7.89
C THR A 258 -13.95 -16.59 -7.54
N ALA A 259 -13.64 -16.94 -6.30
CA ALA A 259 -12.27 -17.15 -5.82
C ALA A 259 -12.12 -18.52 -5.14
N ILE A 260 -11.02 -19.20 -5.44
CA ILE A 260 -10.65 -20.52 -4.90
C ILE A 260 -9.28 -20.34 -4.23
N ALA A 261 -9.26 -20.27 -2.91
CA ALA A 261 -8.04 -20.21 -2.12
C ALA A 261 -7.50 -21.63 -1.89
N VAL A 262 -6.23 -21.85 -2.24
CA VAL A 262 -5.50 -23.09 -2.04
C VAL A 262 -4.40 -22.82 -1.03
N VAL A 263 -4.52 -23.43 0.15
CA VAL A 263 -3.65 -23.13 1.29
C VAL A 263 -3.13 -24.42 1.89
N LYS A 264 -1.82 -24.52 2.08
CA LYS A 264 -1.19 -25.57 2.86
C LYS A 264 -1.07 -25.10 4.31
N VAL A 265 -1.71 -25.82 5.23
CA VAL A 265 -1.71 -25.48 6.66
C VAL A 265 -0.76 -26.41 7.39
N SER A 266 0.17 -25.84 8.15
CA SER A 266 1.14 -26.56 8.97
C SER A 266 1.10 -26.05 10.43
N PRO A 267 1.80 -26.71 11.37
CA PRO A 267 1.93 -26.20 12.74
C PRO A 267 2.60 -24.83 12.84
N ASP A 268 3.44 -24.47 11.85
CA ASP A 268 4.19 -23.21 11.83
C ASP A 268 3.42 -22.04 11.19
N GLY A 269 2.30 -22.33 10.52
CA GLY A 269 1.47 -21.31 9.88
C GLY A 269 0.82 -21.78 8.59
N TRP A 270 0.39 -20.81 7.79
CA TRP A 270 -0.29 -21.03 6.51
C TRP A 270 0.59 -20.61 5.36
N TYR A 271 0.68 -21.49 4.37
CA TYR A 271 1.28 -21.21 3.08
C TYR A 271 0.18 -21.09 2.03
N VAL A 272 -0.07 -19.86 1.55
CA VAL A 272 -1.03 -19.61 0.47
C VAL A 272 -0.32 -19.91 -0.85
N ASP A 273 -0.57 -21.12 -1.37
CA ASP A 273 0.03 -21.63 -2.59
C ASP A 273 -0.56 -20.95 -3.83
N ASN A 274 -1.89 -20.79 -3.86
CA ASN A 274 -2.55 -20.18 -5.00
C ASN A 274 -3.90 -19.60 -4.63
N ILE A 275 -4.32 -18.57 -5.36
CA ILE A 275 -5.72 -18.12 -5.36
C ILE A 275 -6.18 -18.05 -6.80
N ILE A 276 -7.01 -19.02 -7.20
CA ILE A 276 -7.55 -19.11 -8.56
C ILE A 276 -8.85 -18.32 -8.58
N TYR A 277 -8.90 -17.25 -9.37
CA TYR A 277 -10.07 -16.37 -9.43
C TYR A 277 -10.49 -16.05 -10.86
N GLY A 278 -11.76 -15.67 -11.01
CA GLY A 278 -12.28 -15.15 -12.26
C GLY A 278 -13.80 -15.22 -12.35
N ARG A 279 -14.31 -14.84 -13.54
CA ARG A 279 -15.72 -14.98 -13.89
C ARG A 279 -15.88 -16.17 -14.81
N TRP A 280 -16.61 -17.16 -14.34
CA TRP A 280 -16.80 -18.42 -15.04
C TRP A 280 -18.27 -18.78 -15.05
N SER A 281 -18.68 -19.54 -16.06
CA SER A 281 -19.97 -20.24 -16.03
C SER A 281 -20.00 -21.29 -14.92
N LEU A 282 -21.18 -21.86 -14.65
CA LEU A 282 -21.36 -22.94 -13.67
C LEU A 282 -20.45 -24.14 -13.95
N ASP A 283 -20.40 -24.60 -15.21
CA ASP A 283 -19.61 -25.76 -15.61
C ASP A 283 -18.10 -25.48 -15.55
N GLU A 284 -17.68 -24.28 -15.95
CA GLU A 284 -16.29 -23.85 -15.83
C GLU A 284 -15.86 -23.74 -14.38
N THR A 285 -16.72 -23.20 -13.50
CA THR A 285 -16.46 -23.10 -12.05
C THR A 285 -16.28 -24.49 -11.45
N ALA A 286 -17.20 -25.42 -11.74
CA ALA A 286 -17.08 -26.80 -11.29
C ALA A 286 -15.79 -27.46 -11.80
N THR A 287 -15.41 -27.18 -13.05
CA THR A 287 -14.17 -27.67 -13.65
C THR A 287 -12.94 -27.12 -12.92
N LYS A 288 -12.92 -25.82 -12.58
CA LYS A 288 -11.81 -25.18 -11.85
C LYS A 288 -11.65 -25.75 -10.44
N ILE A 289 -12.76 -25.94 -9.72
CA ILE A 289 -12.76 -26.58 -8.39
C ILE A 289 -12.22 -28.01 -8.50
N PHE A 290 -12.75 -28.80 -9.44
CA PHE A 290 -12.31 -30.18 -9.63
C PHE A 290 -10.81 -30.27 -9.99
N GLN A 291 -10.32 -29.39 -10.87
CA GLN A 291 -8.90 -29.31 -11.22
C GLN A 291 -8.04 -29.00 -10.00
N ALA A 292 -8.42 -28.00 -9.20
CA ALA A 292 -7.70 -27.65 -7.98
C ALA A 292 -7.65 -28.83 -6.99
N VAL A 293 -8.77 -29.53 -6.79
CA VAL A 293 -8.81 -30.72 -5.90
C VAL A 293 -7.96 -31.86 -6.45
N ARG A 294 -7.97 -32.11 -7.76
CA ARG A 294 -7.14 -33.14 -8.39
C ARG A 294 -5.65 -32.85 -8.22
N ASP A 295 -5.26 -31.59 -8.42
CA ASP A 295 -3.86 -31.17 -8.47
C ASP A 295 -3.25 -31.06 -7.07
N TYR A 296 -4.00 -30.51 -6.10
CA TYR A 296 -3.51 -30.27 -4.74
C TYR A 296 -3.91 -31.35 -3.72
N ARG A 297 -4.87 -32.23 -4.04
CA ARG A 297 -5.35 -33.33 -3.18
C ARG A 297 -5.60 -32.89 -1.71
N PRO A 298 -6.45 -31.87 -1.50
CA PRO A 298 -6.69 -31.32 -0.17
C PRO A 298 -7.38 -32.33 0.75
N ILE A 299 -7.16 -32.19 2.06
CA ILE A 299 -7.91 -32.92 3.10
C ILE A 299 -9.37 -32.49 3.10
N SER A 300 -9.63 -31.17 2.97
CA SER A 300 -10.98 -30.63 2.97
C SER A 300 -11.19 -29.55 1.92
N VAL A 301 -12.42 -29.53 1.39
CA VAL A 301 -12.90 -28.57 0.40
C VAL A 301 -14.14 -27.90 0.96
N GLY A 302 -14.07 -26.61 1.23
CA GLY A 302 -15.20 -25.81 1.67
C GLY A 302 -15.77 -24.97 0.54
N ILE A 303 -17.10 -24.93 0.43
CA ILE A 303 -17.79 -23.95 -0.42
C ILE A 303 -18.77 -23.17 0.46
N GLU A 304 -18.80 -21.84 0.30
CA GLU A 304 -19.80 -21.01 0.95
C GLU A 304 -21.22 -21.57 0.76
N ARG A 305 -21.97 -21.65 1.86
CA ARG A 305 -23.40 -21.94 1.81
C ARG A 305 -24.16 -20.85 1.06
N GLY A 306 -24.73 -21.22 -0.07
CA GLY A 306 -25.62 -20.34 -0.84
C GLY A 306 -26.30 -21.04 -2.02
N ILE A 307 -27.10 -20.29 -2.77
CA ILE A 307 -27.76 -20.77 -3.99
C ILE A 307 -26.69 -21.17 -5.04
N ALA A 308 -25.61 -20.39 -5.11
CA ALA A 308 -24.48 -20.64 -6.00
C ALA A 308 -23.87 -22.03 -5.77
N LYS A 309 -23.65 -22.42 -4.51
CA LYS A 309 -23.18 -23.76 -4.15
C LYS A 309 -24.13 -24.84 -4.68
N GLN A 310 -25.43 -24.72 -4.40
CA GLN A 310 -26.41 -25.72 -4.83
C GLN A 310 -26.38 -25.95 -6.35
N ALA A 311 -26.18 -24.88 -7.11
CA ALA A 311 -26.08 -24.94 -8.56
C ALA A 311 -24.78 -25.62 -9.04
N VAL A 312 -23.62 -25.34 -8.41
CA VAL A 312 -22.31 -25.93 -8.77
C VAL A 312 -22.20 -27.40 -8.37
N MET A 313 -22.91 -27.86 -7.34
CA MET A 313 -22.80 -29.25 -6.88
C MET A 313 -23.17 -30.29 -7.95
N SER A 314 -24.19 -30.02 -8.79
CA SER A 314 -24.60 -30.96 -9.84
C SER A 314 -23.50 -31.21 -10.89
N PRO A 315 -22.96 -30.20 -11.58
CA PRO A 315 -21.86 -30.40 -12.53
C PRO A 315 -20.59 -30.92 -11.85
N LEU A 316 -20.35 -30.55 -10.59
CA LEU A 316 -19.21 -31.07 -9.84
C LEU A 316 -19.33 -32.59 -9.58
N MET A 317 -20.53 -33.08 -9.20
CA MET A 317 -20.78 -34.51 -9.03
C MET A 317 -20.63 -35.28 -10.35
N ASP A 318 -21.03 -34.70 -11.47
CA ASP A 318 -20.85 -35.33 -12.77
C ASP A 318 -19.37 -35.45 -13.16
N LEU A 319 -18.55 -34.43 -12.85
CA LEU A 319 -17.10 -34.50 -13.00
C LEU A 319 -16.48 -35.57 -12.10
N GLN A 320 -16.88 -35.63 -10.82
CA GLN A 320 -16.41 -36.65 -9.87
C GLN A 320 -16.69 -38.07 -10.38
N LYS A 321 -17.92 -38.33 -10.86
CA LYS A 321 -18.30 -39.62 -11.45
C LYS A 321 -17.52 -39.94 -12.73
N ARG A 322 -17.38 -38.95 -13.62
CA ARG A 322 -16.70 -39.13 -14.92
C ARG A 322 -15.24 -39.53 -14.74
N TYR A 323 -14.54 -38.94 -13.78
CA TYR A 323 -13.12 -39.15 -13.55
C TYR A 323 -12.81 -40.08 -12.36
N GLY A 324 -13.83 -40.65 -11.72
CA GLY A 324 -13.67 -41.57 -10.59
C GLY A 324 -12.97 -40.97 -9.38
N THR A 325 -13.04 -39.66 -9.20
CA THR A 325 -12.40 -38.94 -8.08
C THR A 325 -13.48 -38.30 -7.23
N PHE A 326 -13.71 -38.81 -6.02
CA PHE A 326 -14.76 -38.33 -5.12
C PHE A 326 -14.16 -37.59 -3.94
N PHE A 327 -14.76 -36.46 -3.59
CA PHE A 327 -14.40 -35.68 -2.42
C PHE A 327 -15.65 -35.04 -1.82
N ARG A 328 -15.63 -34.85 -0.51
CA ARG A 328 -16.71 -34.20 0.22
C ARG A 328 -16.52 -32.69 0.18
N VAL A 329 -17.63 -31.98 -0.01
CA VAL A 329 -17.67 -30.52 0.08
C VAL A 329 -18.33 -30.13 1.40
N GLU A 330 -17.61 -29.40 2.24
CA GLU A 330 -18.10 -28.84 3.49
C GLU A 330 -18.86 -27.53 3.26
N GLU A 331 -19.84 -27.23 4.11
CA GLU A 331 -20.55 -25.96 4.06
C GLU A 331 -19.84 -24.92 4.91
N LEU A 332 -19.36 -23.85 4.27
CA LEU A 332 -18.79 -22.71 4.98
C LEU A 332 -19.89 -21.71 5.31
N THR A 333 -19.86 -21.11 6.50
CA THR A 333 -20.92 -20.19 6.94
C THR A 333 -20.38 -18.82 7.33
N HIS A 334 -21.19 -17.79 7.12
CA HIS A 334 -20.89 -16.42 7.54
C HIS A 334 -21.12 -16.16 9.03
N GLY A 335 -21.73 -17.12 9.75
CA GLY A 335 -21.88 -17.12 11.20
C GLY A 335 -22.46 -15.83 11.79
N ASN A 336 -23.50 -15.21 11.20
CA ASN A 336 -24.12 -13.94 11.64
C ASN A 336 -23.14 -12.79 11.97
N LYS A 337 -21.88 -12.90 11.57
CA LYS A 337 -20.82 -11.93 11.83
C LYS A 337 -20.72 -11.00 10.63
N LYS A 338 -20.34 -9.75 10.87
CA LYS A 338 -20.05 -8.83 9.77
C LYS A 338 -18.83 -9.35 9.01
N LYS A 339 -18.84 -9.12 7.69
CA LYS A 339 -17.76 -9.49 6.78
C LYS A 339 -16.39 -9.02 7.26
N THR A 340 -16.32 -7.75 7.68
CA THR A 340 -15.17 -7.13 8.31
C THR A 340 -14.64 -7.95 9.47
N ASP A 341 -15.49 -8.25 10.44
CA ASP A 341 -15.08 -8.91 11.68
C ASP A 341 -14.62 -10.34 11.40
N ARG A 342 -15.27 -11.04 10.46
CA ARG A 342 -14.89 -12.39 10.03
C ARG A 342 -13.48 -12.41 9.43
N VAL A 343 -13.21 -11.54 8.46
CA VAL A 343 -11.90 -11.47 7.80
C VAL A 343 -10.82 -11.09 8.80
N MET A 344 -11.11 -10.13 9.68
CA MET A 344 -10.15 -9.68 10.69
C MET A 344 -9.80 -10.78 11.68
N TRP A 345 -10.78 -11.52 12.18
CA TRP A 345 -10.54 -12.65 13.08
C TRP A 345 -9.79 -13.80 12.41
N ALA A 346 -10.05 -14.06 11.12
CA ALA A 346 -9.37 -15.11 10.40
C ALA A 346 -7.94 -14.74 10.02
N LEU A 347 -7.66 -13.50 9.60
CA LEU A 347 -6.41 -13.19 8.91
C LEU A 347 -5.52 -12.19 9.64
N GLN A 348 -6.06 -11.17 10.32
CA GLN A 348 -5.26 -10.03 10.81
C GLN A 348 -4.10 -10.49 11.71
N GLY A 349 -4.42 -11.21 12.79
CA GLY A 349 -3.41 -11.67 13.74
C GLY A 349 -2.40 -12.64 13.11
N ARG A 350 -2.79 -13.39 12.07
CA ARG A 350 -1.88 -14.31 11.39
C ARG A 350 -0.87 -13.56 10.52
N PHE A 351 -1.32 -12.56 9.76
CA PHE A 351 -0.42 -11.69 8.99
C PHE A 351 0.49 -10.89 9.91
N GLU A 352 -0.06 -10.26 10.96
CA GLU A 352 0.70 -9.44 11.91
C GLU A 352 1.85 -10.21 12.58
N ASN A 353 1.64 -11.49 12.91
CA ASN A 353 2.65 -12.34 13.55
C ASN A 353 3.50 -13.15 12.55
N GLY A 354 3.32 -12.96 11.24
CA GLY A 354 4.08 -13.68 10.21
C GLY A 354 3.72 -15.16 10.05
N TYR A 355 2.54 -15.58 10.52
CA TYR A 355 2.01 -16.95 10.35
C TYR A 355 1.36 -17.19 9.00
N VAL A 356 1.38 -16.22 8.08
CA VAL A 356 0.94 -16.39 6.69
C VAL A 356 2.08 -16.07 5.76
N THR A 357 2.43 -17.02 4.91
CA THR A 357 3.42 -16.87 3.84
C THR A 357 2.72 -17.07 2.49
N LEU A 358 3.05 -16.24 1.51
CA LEU A 358 2.47 -16.31 0.16
C LEU A 358 3.48 -16.92 -0.83
N SER A 359 2.99 -17.76 -1.73
CA SER A 359 3.72 -18.12 -2.95
C SER A 359 3.76 -16.93 -3.91
N LYS A 360 4.69 -16.96 -4.88
CA LYS A 360 4.71 -16.02 -5.99
C LYS A 360 3.82 -16.53 -7.13
N GLY A 361 2.84 -15.73 -7.55
CA GLY A 361 1.93 -16.03 -8.64
C GLY A 361 1.19 -14.81 -9.17
N GLU A 362 0.51 -14.96 -10.31
CA GLU A 362 -0.24 -13.88 -10.97
C GLU A 362 -1.38 -13.30 -10.10
N TRP A 363 -1.81 -14.06 -9.09
CA TRP A 363 -2.86 -13.68 -8.15
C TRP A 363 -2.40 -12.69 -7.09
N ASN A 364 -1.09 -12.57 -6.81
CA ASN A 364 -0.61 -11.76 -5.69
C ASN A 364 -1.00 -10.28 -5.84
N SER A 365 -0.82 -9.68 -7.01
CA SER A 365 -1.11 -8.24 -7.20
C SER A 365 -2.58 -7.93 -6.88
N ARG A 366 -3.50 -8.79 -7.35
CA ARG A 366 -4.92 -8.64 -7.07
C ARG A 366 -5.24 -8.87 -5.60
N PHE A 367 -4.75 -9.97 -5.02
CA PHE A 367 -4.99 -10.28 -3.61
C PHE A 367 -4.47 -9.18 -2.67
N LEU A 368 -3.24 -8.70 -2.89
CA LEU A 368 -2.65 -7.62 -2.09
C LEU A 368 -3.42 -6.30 -2.25
N ASP A 369 -3.93 -6.02 -3.46
CA ASP A 369 -4.76 -4.84 -3.69
C ASP A 369 -6.05 -4.88 -2.86
N GLN A 370 -6.71 -6.04 -2.81
CA GLN A 370 -7.86 -6.24 -1.95
C GLN A 370 -7.43 -6.10 -0.47
N LEU A 371 -6.36 -6.78 -0.06
CA LEU A 371 -5.91 -6.89 1.33
C LEU A 371 -5.65 -5.51 1.96
N PHE A 372 -4.92 -4.64 1.26
CA PHE A 372 -4.55 -3.32 1.77
C PHE A 372 -5.67 -2.29 1.71
N GLN A 373 -6.70 -2.51 0.89
CA GLN A 373 -7.86 -1.64 0.81
C GLN A 373 -9.01 -2.09 1.71
N PHE A 374 -9.00 -3.33 2.21
CA PHE A 374 -10.06 -3.87 3.05
C PHE A 374 -10.21 -3.08 4.37
N PRO A 375 -11.37 -2.50 4.71
CA PRO A 375 -12.70 -2.92 4.30
C PRO A 375 -13.41 -1.90 3.39
N ASP A 376 -12.68 -1.26 2.46
CA ASP A 376 -13.28 -0.28 1.54
C ASP A 376 -14.45 -0.89 0.77
N PRO A 377 -15.69 -0.40 0.96
CA PRO A 377 -16.87 -0.93 0.26
C PRO A 377 -16.82 -0.75 -1.27
N LEU A 378 -15.86 0.02 -1.78
CA LEU A 378 -15.64 0.19 -3.21
C LEU A 378 -14.68 -0.86 -3.80
N THR A 379 -14.01 -1.67 -2.99
CA THR A 379 -13.03 -2.64 -3.48
C THR A 379 -13.60 -4.05 -3.36
N HIS A 380 -13.39 -4.86 -4.39
CA HIS A 380 -13.74 -6.28 -4.35
C HIS A 380 -12.88 -6.99 -3.30
N ASP A 381 -13.46 -7.95 -2.58
CA ASP A 381 -12.82 -8.65 -1.46
C ASP A 381 -12.91 -10.19 -1.56
N ASP A 382 -13.36 -10.70 -2.72
CA ASP A 382 -13.63 -12.13 -2.95
C ASP A 382 -12.42 -13.04 -2.65
N LEU A 383 -11.19 -12.63 -2.99
CA LEU A 383 -9.99 -13.45 -2.74
C LEU A 383 -9.65 -13.50 -1.25
N ILE A 384 -9.85 -12.40 -0.52
CA ILE A 384 -9.64 -12.36 0.93
C ILE A 384 -10.70 -13.19 1.64
N ASP A 385 -11.95 -13.13 1.18
CA ASP A 385 -13.04 -13.93 1.75
C ASP A 385 -12.79 -15.42 1.56
N ALA A 386 -12.42 -15.84 0.35
CA ALA A 386 -12.02 -17.21 0.07
C ALA A 386 -10.89 -17.67 0.99
N LEU A 387 -9.87 -16.83 1.21
CA LEU A 387 -8.78 -17.15 2.13
C LEU A 387 -9.25 -17.21 3.60
N ALA A 388 -10.09 -16.27 4.03
CA ALA A 388 -10.62 -16.22 5.40
C ALA A 388 -11.45 -17.47 5.75
N TYR A 389 -12.12 -18.07 4.77
CA TYR A 389 -12.86 -19.32 4.96
C TYR A 389 -12.00 -20.53 5.31
N VAL A 390 -10.71 -20.51 4.98
CA VAL A 390 -9.78 -21.58 5.35
C VAL A 390 -9.71 -21.75 6.88
N ASP A 391 -9.98 -20.70 7.65
CA ASP A 391 -9.99 -20.76 9.12
C ASP A 391 -11.05 -21.73 9.64
N GLN A 392 -12.19 -21.85 8.96
CA GLN A 392 -13.24 -22.79 9.31
C GLN A 392 -12.85 -24.23 8.99
N LEU A 393 -12.13 -24.45 7.88
CA LEU A 393 -11.71 -25.79 7.46
C LEU A 393 -10.56 -26.33 8.33
N ALA A 394 -9.56 -25.49 8.59
CA ALA A 394 -8.40 -25.87 9.39
C ALA A 394 -8.79 -26.20 10.85
N GLN A 395 -9.79 -25.52 11.42
CA GLN A 395 -10.29 -25.82 12.77
C GLN A 395 -10.93 -27.20 12.91
N VAL A 396 -11.61 -27.69 11.86
CA VAL A 396 -12.25 -29.02 11.86
C VAL A 396 -11.21 -30.13 11.95
N ALA A 397 -10.02 -29.95 11.38
CA ALA A 397 -8.94 -30.93 11.44
C ALA A 397 -8.33 -31.06 12.86
N TYR A 398 -8.15 -29.96 13.59
CA TYR A 398 -7.69 -30.01 14.99
C TYR A 398 -8.65 -30.76 15.92
N HIS A 399 -9.93 -30.88 15.55
CA HIS A 399 -10.92 -31.67 16.29
C HIS A 399 -10.88 -33.17 15.96
N TYR A 400 -10.22 -33.59 14.87
CA TYR A 400 -10.09 -34.99 14.49
C TYR A 400 -8.87 -35.70 15.12
N ASP A 401 -7.90 -34.96 15.67
CA ASP A 401 -6.67 -35.53 16.25
C ASP A 401 -6.77 -35.95 17.72
N PHE A 402 -7.99 -35.99 18.30
CA PHE A 402 -8.22 -36.52 19.66
C PHE A 402 -9.37 -37.53 19.70
N GLU A 403 -9.26 -38.63 18.94
CA GLU A 403 -9.74 -39.92 19.45
C GLU A 403 -8.52 -40.66 20.01
N ILE A 404 -8.26 -40.47 21.31
CA ILE A 404 -7.43 -41.38 22.08
C ILE A 404 -8.22 -42.69 22.12
N ASP A 405 -7.91 -43.60 21.21
CA ASP A 405 -8.34 -45.00 21.26
C ASP A 405 -7.45 -45.70 22.32
N ASP A 406 -7.56 -45.28 23.58
CA ASP A 406 -7.02 -46.01 24.72
C ASP A 406 -7.92 -47.23 24.92
N HIS A 407 -7.69 -48.25 24.10
CA HIS A 407 -8.24 -49.57 24.31
C HIS A 407 -7.48 -50.24 25.47
N GLU A 408 -7.88 -49.96 26.71
CA GLU A 408 -7.47 -50.78 27.86
C GLU A 408 -8.35 -52.04 27.95
N LEU A 409 -7.81 -53.17 27.50
CA LEU A 409 -8.33 -54.50 27.81
C LEU A 409 -8.26 -54.75 29.32
N LEU A 410 -9.39 -54.69 30.01
CA LEU A 410 -9.47 -54.97 31.46
C LEU A 410 -9.65 -56.48 31.80
N ASP A 411 -10.05 -57.33 30.85
CA ASP A 411 -10.15 -58.79 31.07
C ASP A 411 -10.09 -59.60 29.75
N VAL A 412 -9.38 -60.73 29.75
CA VAL A 412 -9.24 -61.66 28.62
C VAL A 412 -10.39 -62.69 28.58
N VAL A 413 -11.21 -62.79 29.63
CA VAL A 413 -12.25 -63.84 29.73
C VAL A 413 -13.68 -63.33 29.57
N ALA A 414 -13.99 -62.08 29.89
CA ALA A 414 -15.34 -61.52 29.76
C ALA A 414 -15.32 -60.24 28.92
N GLY A 415 -15.38 -60.39 27.59
CA GLY A 415 -15.57 -59.26 26.68
C GLY A 415 -16.97 -58.68 26.78
N TYR A 416 -17.07 -57.41 27.15
CA TYR A 416 -17.51 -56.24 26.35
C TYR A 416 -17.85 -55.08 27.28
#